data_AF-A0A1F6TYT0-F1
#
_entry.id   AF-A0A1F6TYT0-F1
#
_cell.length_a   1.000
_cell.length_b   1.000
_cell.length_c   1.000
_cell.angle_alpha   90.00
_cell.angle_beta   90.00
_cell.angle_gamma   90.00
#
_symmetry.space_group_name_H-M   'P 1'
#
loop_
_entity.id
_entity.type
_entity.pdbx_description
1 polymer ?
#
loop_
_entity_poly.entity_id
_entity_poly.type
_entity_poly.pdbx_seq_one_letter_code
_entity_poly.pdbx_strand_id
1 'polypeptide(L)'
;MQHKTPKLLEDIRDSATFILEAVASLTLETYARDRIRRQAVERNFEIIGEALNRLSRVNSQVSRRIGPAPQIISFRNILVHGYDVVDHEVVWEIIRHELPELLKRVQQLLVETGKETP
;
A
#
# COMPACT_ATOMS: atom_id res chain seq x y z
N MET A 1 -18.84 2.46 16.18
CA MET A 1 -17.69 2.93 15.35
C MET A 1 -16.55 1.90 15.26
N GLN A 2 -16.78 0.62 15.59
CA GLN A 2 -15.75 -0.41 15.76
C GLN A 2 -15.40 -1.19 14.47
N HIS A 3 -16.25 -1.15 13.43
CA HIS A 3 -16.09 -1.95 12.21
C HIS A 3 -15.21 -1.36 11.11
N LYS A 4 -14.56 -0.21 11.35
CA LYS A 4 -13.77 0.47 10.31
C LYS A 4 -12.35 -0.07 10.18
N THR A 5 -11.74 -0.56 11.27
CA THR A 5 -10.33 -1.00 11.27
C THR A 5 -10.10 -2.22 10.37
N PRO A 6 -10.85 -3.34 10.49
CA PRO A 6 -10.63 -4.51 9.65
C PRO A 6 -10.83 -4.16 8.17
N LYS A 7 -11.87 -3.39 7.85
CA LYS A 7 -12.12 -2.96 6.46
C LYS A 7 -10.97 -2.15 5.87
N LEU A 8 -10.37 -1.22 6.63
CA LEU A 8 -9.23 -0.44 6.16
C LEU A 8 -7.97 -1.30 5.98
N LEU A 9 -7.75 -2.30 6.85
CA LEU A 9 -6.66 -3.25 6.70
C LEU A 9 -6.87 -4.16 5.47
N GLU A 10 -8.10 -4.60 5.23
CA GLU A 10 -8.48 -5.36 4.03
C GLU A 10 -8.22 -4.54 2.75
N ASP A 11 -8.61 -3.27 2.71
CA ASP A 11 -8.36 -2.39 1.56
C ASP A 11 -6.85 -2.27 1.27
N ILE A 12 -6.01 -2.15 2.31
CA ILE A 12 -4.54 -2.14 2.15
C ILE A 12 -4.03 -3.48 1.63
N ARG A 13 -4.49 -4.60 2.22
CA ARG A 13 -4.07 -5.96 1.84
C ARG A 13 -4.39 -6.24 0.38
N ASP A 14 -5.61 -5.92 -0.05
CA ASP A 14 -6.09 -6.22 -1.40
C ASP A 14 -5.33 -5.41 -2.44
N SER A 15 -5.14 -4.10 -2.21
CA SER A 15 -4.36 -3.26 -3.10
C SER A 15 -2.88 -3.66 -3.15
N ALA A 16 -2.27 -4.02 -2.01
CA ALA A 16 -0.88 -4.47 -1.97
C ALA A 16 -0.70 -5.80 -2.72
N THR A 17 -1.60 -6.76 -2.48
CA THR A 17 -1.62 -8.04 -3.20
C THR A 17 -1.76 -7.83 -4.71
N PHE A 18 -2.72 -7.00 -5.12
CA PHE A 18 -2.95 -6.70 -6.54
C PHE A 18 -1.71 -6.12 -7.21
N ILE A 19 -1.02 -5.17 -6.57
CA ILE A 19 0.22 -4.59 -7.14
C ILE A 19 1.28 -5.67 -7.33
N LEU A 20 1.52 -6.50 -6.31
CA LEU A 20 2.54 -7.55 -6.36
C LEU A 20 2.23 -8.59 -7.45
N GLU A 21 0.96 -8.97 -7.61
CA GLU A 21 0.52 -9.87 -8.66
C GLU A 21 0.63 -9.24 -10.05
N ALA A 22 0.22 -7.98 -10.19
CA ALA A 22 0.23 -7.26 -11.47
C ALA A 22 1.64 -7.06 -12.05
N VAL A 23 2.67 -7.08 -11.20
CA VAL A 23 4.08 -6.88 -11.58
C VAL A 23 4.95 -8.13 -11.44
N ALA A 24 4.39 -9.25 -10.98
CA ALA A 24 5.16 -10.46 -10.62
C ALA A 24 6.05 -11.01 -11.75
N SER A 25 5.59 -10.89 -12.99
CA SER A 25 6.29 -11.37 -14.19
C SER A 25 7.01 -10.25 -14.97
N LEU A 26 7.04 -9.03 -14.44
CA LEU A 26 7.63 -7.87 -15.11
C LEU A 26 9.06 -7.61 -14.61
N THR A 27 9.84 -6.95 -15.47
CA THR A 27 11.09 -6.31 -15.09
C THR A 27 10.85 -4.81 -14.98
N LEU A 28 11.78 -4.06 -14.37
CA LEU A 28 11.71 -2.60 -14.34
C LEU A 28 11.54 -2.00 -15.76
N GLU A 29 12.27 -2.50 -16.74
CA GLU A 29 12.20 -2.00 -18.12
C GLU A 29 10.82 -2.23 -18.75
N THR A 30 10.22 -3.42 -18.55
CA THR A 30 8.90 -3.71 -19.10
C THR A 30 7.80 -2.98 -18.34
N TYR A 31 7.93 -2.84 -17.01
CA TYR A 31 7.05 -2.03 -16.17
C TYR A 31 7.06 -0.55 -16.57
N ALA A 32 8.25 0.05 -16.76
CA ALA A 32 8.40 1.46 -17.13
C ALA A 32 7.69 1.79 -18.46
N ARG A 33 7.67 0.84 -19.40
CA ARG A 33 7.02 1.00 -20.73
C ARG A 33 5.53 0.65 -20.71
N ASP A 34 5.03 -0.10 -19.73
CA ASP A 34 3.62 -0.48 -19.62
C ASP A 34 2.81 0.58 -18.87
N ARG A 35 2.27 1.55 -19.62
CA ARG A 35 1.44 2.63 -19.06
C ARG A 35 0.22 2.11 -18.27
N ILE A 36 -0.41 1.02 -18.71
CA ILE A 36 -1.62 0.50 -18.05
C ILE A 36 -1.25 -0.05 -16.68
N ARG A 37 -0.13 -0.80 -16.59
CA ARG A 37 0.35 -1.35 -15.31
C ARG A 37 0.82 -0.25 -14.38
N ARG A 38 1.53 0.75 -14.89
CA ARG A 38 1.90 1.93 -14.09
C ARG A 38 0.68 2.61 -13.47
N GLN A 39 -0.33 2.93 -14.27
CA GLN A 39 -1.56 3.57 -13.78
C GLN A 39 -2.32 2.70 -12.77
N ALA A 40 -2.39 1.39 -13.00
CA ALA A 40 -3.02 0.46 -12.07
C ALA A 40 -2.27 0.39 -10.72
N VAL A 41 -0.94 0.40 -10.76
CA VAL A 41 -0.08 0.44 -9.58
C VAL A 41 -0.24 1.75 -8.82
N GLU A 42 -0.12 2.89 -9.52
CA GLU A 42 -0.30 4.24 -8.95
C GLU A 42 -1.64 4.34 -8.22
N ARG A 43 -2.73 3.90 -8.86
CA ARG A 43 -4.07 3.91 -8.27
C ARG A 43 -4.17 3.08 -7.00
N ASN A 44 -3.54 1.92 -6.95
CA ASN A 44 -3.56 1.06 -5.77
C ASN A 44 -2.71 1.62 -4.63
N PHE A 45 -1.59 2.30 -4.94
CA PHE A 45 -0.85 3.03 -3.92
C PHE A 45 -1.64 4.20 -3.34
N GLU A 46 -2.46 4.91 -4.13
CA GLU A 46 -3.38 5.93 -3.60
C GLU A 46 -4.39 5.34 -2.60
N ILE A 47 -4.96 4.17 -2.92
CA ILE A 47 -5.91 3.46 -2.04
C ILE A 47 -5.23 3.08 -0.73
N ILE A 48 -4.02 2.49 -0.80
CA ILE A 48 -3.21 2.16 0.38
C ILE A 48 -2.95 3.41 1.23
N GLY A 49 -2.51 4.50 0.61
CA GLY A 49 -2.21 5.76 1.30
C GLY A 49 -3.44 6.36 2.01
N GLU A 50 -4.60 6.38 1.34
CA GLU A 50 -5.84 6.86 1.93
C GLU A 50 -6.31 5.95 3.08
N ALA A 51 -6.20 4.63 2.93
CA ALA A 51 -6.56 3.68 3.98
C ALA A 51 -5.66 3.84 5.22
N LEU A 52 -4.35 4.00 5.04
CA LEU A 52 -3.40 4.29 6.12
C LEU A 52 -3.71 5.62 6.84
N ASN A 53 -4.03 6.68 6.09
CA ASN A 53 -4.41 7.98 6.65
C ASN A 53 -5.74 7.91 7.42
N ARG A 54 -6.71 7.13 6.95
CA ARG A 54 -7.96 6.89 7.70
C ARG A 54 -7.70 6.06 8.95
N LEU A 55 -6.86 5.05 8.85
CA LEU A 55 -6.51 4.17 9.96
C LEU A 55 -5.83 4.94 11.10
N SER A 56 -4.93 5.88 10.80
CA SER A 56 -4.27 6.71 11.82
C SER A 56 -5.26 7.54 12.65
N ARG A 57 -6.37 7.96 12.03
CA ARG A 57 -7.46 8.72 12.68
C ARG A 57 -8.43 7.83 13.44
N VAL A 58 -8.72 6.63 12.92
CA VAL A 58 -9.73 5.71 13.47
C VAL A 58 -9.15 4.82 14.57
N ASN A 59 -7.93 4.33 14.41
CA ASN A 59 -7.25 3.44 15.34
C ASN A 59 -5.74 3.68 15.32
N SER A 60 -5.31 4.71 16.07
CA SER A 60 -3.90 5.10 16.14
C SER A 60 -3.00 4.00 16.73
N GLN A 61 -3.54 3.09 17.55
CA GLN A 61 -2.78 1.96 18.09
C GLN A 61 -2.41 0.96 16.99
N VAL A 62 -3.38 0.53 16.18
CA VAL A 62 -3.14 -0.35 15.03
C VAL A 62 -2.27 0.34 13.98
N SER A 63 -2.52 1.62 13.70
CA SER A 63 -1.70 2.41 12.77
C SER A 63 -0.23 2.46 13.17
N ARG A 64 0.10 2.64 14.47
CA ARG A 64 1.48 2.62 14.96
C ARG A 64 2.18 1.27 14.78
N ARG A 65 1.43 0.16 14.77
CA ARG A 65 1.98 -1.20 14.60
C ARG A 65 2.30 -1.55 13.15
N ILE A 66 1.63 -0.93 12.19
CA ILE A 66 2.08 -0.97 10.78
C ILE A 66 3.47 -0.34 10.66
N GLY A 67 3.82 0.55 11.58
CA GLY A 67 5.11 1.21 11.69
C GLY A 67 5.10 2.56 10.98
N PRO A 68 6.26 3.24 10.93
CA PRO A 68 6.42 4.33 9.99
C PRO A 68 6.14 3.71 8.61
N ALA A 69 5.06 4.12 7.97
CA ALA A 69 4.85 3.91 6.54
C ALA A 69 5.21 5.21 5.81
N PRO A 70 6.25 5.98 6.20
CA PRO A 70 6.36 7.36 5.75
C PRO A 70 6.73 7.36 4.29
N GLN A 71 7.34 6.30 3.75
CA GLN A 71 7.70 6.15 2.35
C GLN A 71 6.47 5.83 1.49
N ILE A 72 5.52 5.00 1.95
CA ILE A 72 4.25 4.75 1.25
C ILE A 72 3.31 5.96 1.36
N ILE A 73 3.30 6.63 2.52
CA ILE A 73 2.62 7.93 2.70
C ILE A 73 3.34 9.02 1.89
N SER A 74 4.66 8.97 1.78
CA SER A 74 5.43 9.86 0.89
C SER A 74 5.25 9.48 -0.56
N PHE A 75 4.87 8.25 -0.89
CA PHE A 75 4.53 7.85 -2.25
C PHE A 75 3.27 8.57 -2.72
N ARG A 76 2.28 8.76 -1.83
CA ARG A 76 1.18 9.70 -2.06
C ARG A 76 1.70 11.12 -2.34
N ASN A 77 2.71 11.59 -1.60
CA ASN A 77 3.29 12.92 -1.83
C ASN A 77 4.10 12.99 -3.14
N ILE A 78 4.77 11.90 -3.55
CA ILE A 78 5.51 11.76 -4.81
C ILE A 78 4.52 11.78 -6.00
N LEU A 79 3.37 11.10 -5.87
CA LEU A 79 2.31 11.09 -6.90
C LEU A 79 1.55 12.42 -6.98
N VAL A 80 1.32 13.10 -5.85
CA VAL A 80 0.53 14.35 -5.78
C VAL A 80 1.36 15.60 -6.11
N HIS A 81 2.68 15.60 -5.87
CA HIS A 81 3.53 16.78 -6.13
C HIS A 81 4.00 16.96 -7.57
N GLY A 82 3.53 16.13 -8.52
CA GLY A 82 3.67 16.44 -9.94
C GLY A 82 5.11 16.65 -10.37
N TYR A 83 6.05 15.82 -9.91
CA TYR A 83 7.31 15.74 -10.63
C TYR A 83 6.96 15.25 -12.04
N ASP A 84 7.34 16.05 -13.04
CA ASP A 84 7.05 15.83 -14.48
C ASP A 84 7.51 14.45 -15.00
N VAL A 85 8.18 13.64 -14.18
CA VAL A 85 8.43 12.22 -14.38
C VAL A 85 8.31 11.50 -13.03
N VAL A 86 7.27 10.69 -12.82
CA VAL A 86 7.29 9.68 -11.74
C VAL A 86 8.50 8.79 -11.99
N ASP A 87 9.48 8.79 -11.08
CA ASP A 87 10.65 7.94 -11.21
C ASP A 87 10.23 6.47 -11.04
N HIS A 88 10.10 5.77 -12.16
CA HIS A 88 9.66 4.38 -12.21
C HIS A 88 10.63 3.45 -11.46
N GLU A 89 11.90 3.83 -11.32
CA GLU A 89 12.86 3.07 -10.51
C GLU A 89 12.49 3.15 -9.03
N VAL A 90 12.16 4.34 -8.54
CA VAL A 90 11.70 4.53 -7.14
C VAL A 90 10.42 3.74 -6.89
N VAL A 91 9.44 3.79 -7.81
CA VAL A 91 8.20 3.01 -7.68
C VAL A 91 8.51 1.52 -7.62
N TRP A 92 9.40 1.05 -8.50
CA TRP A 92 9.78 -0.34 -8.58
C TRP A 92 10.49 -0.83 -7.30
N GLU A 93 11.40 -0.04 -6.74
CA GLU A 93 12.07 -0.36 -5.47
C GLU A 93 11.07 -0.50 -4.32
N ILE A 94 10.09 0.41 -4.24
CA ILE A 94 9.02 0.34 -3.23
C ILE A 94 8.19 -0.94 -3.39
N ILE A 95 7.83 -1.31 -4.62
CA ILE A 95 7.11 -2.55 -4.92
C ILE A 95 7.92 -3.78 -4.49
N ARG A 96 9.24 -3.78 -4.71
CA ARG A 96 10.10 -4.94 -4.46
C ARG A 96 10.48 -5.11 -2.99
N HIS A 97 10.60 -4.02 -2.24
CA HIS A 97 11.17 -4.05 -0.89
C HIS A 97 10.20 -3.64 0.21
N GLU A 98 9.40 -2.59 -0.01
CA GLU A 98 8.58 -2.01 1.05
C GLU A 98 7.16 -2.57 1.08
N LEU A 99 6.57 -2.74 -0.09
CA LEU A 99 5.20 -3.24 -0.22
C LEU A 99 5.01 -4.66 0.34
N PRO A 100 5.94 -5.63 0.14
CA PRO A 100 5.82 -6.96 0.73
C PRO A 100 5.86 -6.92 2.27
N GLU A 101 6.70 -6.06 2.85
CA GLU A 101 6.78 -5.89 4.30
C GLU A 101 5.52 -5.23 4.87
N LEU A 102 4.95 -4.24 4.16
CA LEU A 102 3.65 -3.69 4.52
C LEU A 102 2.57 -4.78 4.51
N LEU A 103 2.49 -5.56 3.42
CA LEU A 103 1.49 -6.61 3.27
C LEU A 103 1.58 -7.63 4.42
N LYS A 104 2.78 -8.07 4.76
CA LYS A 104 3.02 -9.00 5.86
C LYS A 104 2.52 -8.46 7.20
N ARG A 105 2.80 -7.19 7.52
CA ARG A 105 2.32 -6.55 8.77
C ARG A 105 0.80 -6.42 8.80
N VAL A 106 0.20 -6.04 7.68
CA VAL A 106 -1.27 -5.90 7.55
C VAL A 106 -1.96 -7.26 7.71
N GLN A 107 -1.42 -8.31 7.10
CA GLN A 107 -1.94 -9.68 7.25
C GLN A 107 -1.88 -10.16 8.71
N GLN A 108 -0.79 -9.87 9.42
CA GLN A 108 -0.69 -10.18 10.86
C GLN A 108 -1.77 -9.46 11.68
N LEU A 109 -1.96 -8.17 11.43
CA LEU A 109 -2.99 -7.37 12.12
C LEU A 109 -4.41 -7.87 11.81
N LEU A 110 -4.69 -8.27 10.57
CA LEU A 110 -5.98 -8.83 10.19
C LEU A 110 -6.29 -10.12 10.96
N VAL A 111 -5.32 -11.04 11.05
CA VAL A 111 -5.46 -12.29 11.81
C VAL A 111 -5.76 -12.01 13.28
N GLU A 112 -5.13 -11.02 13.88
CA GLU A 112 -5.39 -10.63 15.26
C GLU A 112 -6.79 -10.03 15.43
N THR A 113 -7.21 -9.13 14.54
CA THR A 113 -8.56 -8.54 14.60
C THR A 113 -9.68 -9.55 14.34
N GLY A 114 -9.42 -10.63 13.60
CA GLY A 114 -10.38 -11.72 13.39
C GLY A 114 -10.48 -12.71 14.57
N LYS A 115 -9.46 -12.76 15.44
CA LYS A 115 -9.46 -13.59 16.66
C LYS A 115 -10.18 -12.94 17.85
N GLU A 116 -10.51 -11.64 17.76
CA GLU A 116 -11.21 -10.90 18.82
C GLU A 116 -12.75 -11.00 18.77
N THR A 117 -13.31 -11.81 17.85
CA THR A 117 -14.74 -12.15 17.85
C THR A 117 -14.96 -13.48 18.58
N PRO A 118 -15.56 -13.49 19.79
CA PRO A 118 -16.05 -14.70 20.43
C PRO A 118 -17.27 -15.29 19.70
#